data_AF-A0A9Q0WV82-F1
#
_entry.id   AF-A0A9Q0WV82-F1
#
_cell.length_a   1.000
_cell.length_b   1.000
_cell.length_c   1.000
_cell.angle_alpha   90.00
_cell.angle_beta   90.00
_cell.angle_gamma   90.00
#
_symmetry.space_group_name_H-M   'P 1'
#
loop_
_entity.id
_entity.type
_entity.pdbx_description
1 polymer ?
#
loop_
_entity_poly.entity_id
_entity_poly.type
_entity_poly.pdbx_seq_one_letter_code
_entity_poly.pdbx_strand_id
1 'polypeptide(L)'
;MNMDLFRKCMEPVEKCLRDAKMDKSSIHDVVLVGGSTRIPKAAILSGEGNEKVQDLLLLDVTPLSLGLETAGGVMTVLIPRNTTIPTKKEQVFSTYSDNQPAPRGVPQITVCFDIDANGILNVSAEDKTTGQKNKITITNDKGRLSKEDIEKMVQEAEKYKSEDEEHKKKVESKNSLENYAYNMRNTIKDEKISSKLAADDKKKIEDAIDNAIQWLDSNQLAEADEFEDKMKELESICNPIIAKMYQGAGPDMGGGMDDDAPPAGSGGAGPKIEEETCCNL
;
A
#
# COMPACT_ATOMS: atom_id res chain seq x y z
N MET A 1 19.42 4.85 -26.32
CA MET A 1 19.09 3.79 -25.34
C MET A 1 20.35 3.03 -24.98
N ASN A 2 20.65 2.93 -23.69
CA ASN A 2 21.86 2.31 -23.17
C ASN A 2 21.76 0.78 -23.28
N MET A 3 22.03 0.25 -24.47
CA MET A 3 21.92 -1.18 -24.81
C MET A 3 22.81 -2.07 -23.94
N ASP A 4 23.88 -1.52 -23.38
CA ASP A 4 24.81 -2.23 -22.51
C ASP A 4 24.17 -2.59 -21.16
N LEU A 5 23.28 -1.75 -20.63
CA LEU A 5 22.52 -2.06 -19.42
C LEU A 5 21.52 -3.21 -19.67
N PHE A 6 20.85 -3.21 -20.83
CA PHE A 6 19.91 -4.28 -21.20
C PHE A 6 20.62 -5.64 -21.35
N ARG A 7 21.83 -5.64 -21.94
CA ARG A 7 22.64 -6.87 -22.06
C ARG A 7 23.07 -7.41 -20.69
N LYS A 8 23.42 -6.53 -19.75
CA LYS A 8 23.74 -6.93 -18.37
C LYS A 8 22.58 -7.62 -17.67
N CYS A 9 21.33 -7.26 -17.98
CA CYS A 9 20.14 -7.94 -17.43
C CYS A 9 19.98 -9.39 -17.93
N MET A 10 20.57 -9.75 -19.07
CA MET A 10 20.51 -11.13 -19.58
C MET A 10 21.49 -12.08 -18.85
N GLU A 11 22.57 -11.56 -18.28
CA GLU A 11 23.54 -12.39 -17.54
C GLU A 11 22.92 -13.11 -16.33
N PRO A 12 22.11 -12.47 -15.47
CA PRO A 12 21.35 -13.16 -14.43
C PRO A 12 20.39 -14.22 -14.98
N VAL A 13 19.65 -13.93 -16.05
CA VAL A 13 18.69 -14.87 -16.66
C VAL A 13 19.39 -16.16 -17.08
N GLU A 14 20.54 -16.06 -17.75
CA GLU A 14 21.30 -17.23 -18.15
C GLU A 14 21.92 -17.99 -16.97
N LYS A 15 22.30 -17.29 -15.88
CA LYS A 15 22.75 -17.95 -14.65
C LYS A 15 21.61 -18.74 -14.00
N CYS A 16 20.40 -18.16 -13.93
CA CYS A 16 19.22 -18.84 -13.40
C CYS A 16 18.87 -20.10 -14.20
N LEU A 17 18.92 -20.04 -15.54
CA LEU A 17 18.66 -21.21 -16.39
C LEU A 17 19.69 -22.33 -16.20
N ARG A 18 20.98 -21.98 -16.09
CA ARG A 18 22.03 -22.96 -15.78
C ARG A 18 21.84 -23.59 -14.40
N ASP A 19 21.51 -22.78 -13.40
CA ASP A 19 21.28 -23.27 -12.03
C ASP A 19 20.03 -24.16 -11.95
N ALA A 20 18.97 -23.83 -12.70
CA ALA A 20 17.77 -24.65 -12.84
C ALA A 20 17.99 -25.92 -13.71
N LYS A 21 19.13 -26.02 -14.41
CA LYS A 21 19.42 -27.07 -15.40
C LYS A 21 18.34 -27.16 -16.50
N MET A 22 17.85 -26.01 -16.93
CA MET A 22 16.77 -25.88 -17.91
C MET A 22 17.27 -25.20 -19.19
N ASP A 23 16.84 -25.71 -20.34
CA ASP A 23 17.07 -25.08 -21.62
C ASP A 23 16.05 -23.97 -21.88
N LYS A 24 16.44 -22.95 -22.65
CA LYS A 24 15.55 -21.81 -23.01
C LYS A 24 14.22 -22.26 -23.63
N SER A 25 14.21 -23.42 -24.30
CA SER A 25 13.02 -24.02 -24.93
C SER A 25 12.05 -24.68 -23.95
N SER A 26 12.47 -24.93 -22.70
CA SER A 26 11.62 -25.54 -21.66
C SER A 26 10.80 -24.51 -20.86
N ILE A 27 10.97 -23.22 -21.18
CA ILE A 27 10.20 -22.13 -20.58
C ILE A 27 8.90 -21.98 -21.36
N HIS A 28 7.78 -22.23 -20.70
CA HIS A 28 6.46 -22.10 -21.30
C HIS A 28 6.00 -20.65 -21.30
N ASP A 29 6.20 -19.95 -20.17
CA ASP A 29 5.71 -18.60 -19.95
C ASP A 29 6.81 -17.70 -19.38
N VAL A 30 6.79 -16.42 -19.76
CA VAL A 30 7.74 -15.40 -19.27
C VAL A 30 6.97 -14.26 -18.63
N VAL A 31 7.03 -14.13 -17.30
CA VAL A 31 6.33 -13.05 -16.60
C VAL A 31 7.23 -11.81 -16.49
N LEU A 32 6.80 -10.69 -17.07
CA LEU A 32 7.50 -9.41 -17.02
C LEU A 32 6.89 -8.52 -15.92
N VAL A 33 7.64 -8.27 -14.85
CA VAL A 33 7.17 -7.48 -13.69
C VAL A 33 7.96 -6.18 -13.56
N GLY A 34 7.27 -5.09 -13.21
CA GLY A 34 7.87 -3.76 -12.93
C GLY A 34 7.77 -2.76 -14.09
N GLY A 35 7.63 -1.47 -13.79
CA GLY A 35 7.40 -0.42 -14.81
C GLY A 35 8.49 -0.34 -15.90
N SER A 36 9.73 -0.70 -15.57
CA SER A 36 10.87 -0.72 -16.50
C SER A 36 10.73 -1.74 -17.64
N THR A 37 9.85 -2.73 -17.52
CA THR A 37 9.57 -3.71 -18.58
C THR A 37 8.65 -3.16 -19.67
N ARG A 38 8.00 -2.01 -19.44
CA ARG A 38 7.18 -1.29 -20.46
C ARG A 38 8.03 -0.64 -21.56
N ILE A 39 9.36 -0.66 -21.45
CA ILE A 39 10.25 -0.28 -22.55
C ILE A 39 9.94 -1.21 -23.74
N PRO A 40 9.63 -0.70 -24.95
CA PRO A 40 9.11 -1.51 -26.06
C PRO A 40 9.95 -2.73 -26.46
N LYS A 41 11.23 -2.74 -26.07
CA LYS A 41 12.18 -3.82 -26.31
C LYS A 41 12.15 -4.94 -25.26
N ALA A 42 11.57 -4.68 -24.09
CA ALA A 42 11.34 -5.64 -23.01
C ALA A 42 9.92 -6.23 -23.06
N ALA A 43 8.95 -5.52 -23.65
CA ALA A 43 7.51 -5.82 -23.57
C ALA A 43 6.95 -6.77 -24.65
N ILE A 44 7.76 -7.42 -25.48
CA ILE A 44 7.27 -8.45 -26.40
C ILE A 44 7.53 -9.80 -25.76
N LEU A 45 6.60 -10.24 -24.91
CA LEU A 45 6.21 -11.64 -24.67
C LEU A 45 5.26 -11.69 -23.47
N SER A 46 4.24 -12.55 -23.61
CA SER A 46 3.31 -13.02 -22.59
C SER A 46 2.04 -12.20 -22.40
N GLY A 47 0.98 -12.70 -23.04
CA GLY A 47 -0.40 -12.44 -22.71
C GLY A 47 -1.03 -13.64 -21.98
N GLU A 48 -2.11 -13.33 -21.28
CA GLU A 48 -3.06 -14.21 -20.57
C GLU A 48 -2.71 -14.64 -19.15
N GLY A 49 -3.63 -14.31 -18.24
CA GLY A 49 -3.68 -14.75 -16.85
C GLY A 49 -4.87 -15.68 -16.63
N ASN A 50 -4.84 -16.44 -15.54
CA ASN A 50 -6.01 -17.18 -15.06
C ASN A 50 -6.02 -17.29 -13.53
N GLU A 51 -7.22 -17.20 -12.98
CA GLU A 51 -7.59 -17.32 -11.58
C GLU A 51 -7.77 -18.81 -11.22
N LYS A 52 -6.99 -19.29 -10.25
CA LYS A 52 -7.36 -20.35 -9.28
C LYS A 52 -6.21 -20.55 -8.29
N VAL A 53 -6.22 -19.78 -7.20
CA VAL A 53 -5.29 -19.92 -6.07
C VAL A 53 -5.99 -20.67 -4.95
N GLN A 54 -6.17 -21.97 -5.14
CA GLN A 54 -6.42 -22.91 -4.04
C GLN A 54 -5.55 -24.13 -4.35
N ASP A 55 -4.59 -24.43 -3.46
CA ASP A 55 -3.47 -25.38 -3.58
C ASP A 55 -2.15 -24.84 -4.18
N LEU A 56 -1.74 -23.62 -3.78
CA LEU A 56 -0.41 -23.10 -4.05
C LEU A 56 0.57 -23.45 -2.92
N LEU A 57 1.47 -24.40 -3.17
CA LEU A 57 2.65 -24.62 -2.34
C LEU A 57 3.79 -23.77 -2.89
N LEU A 58 4.07 -22.66 -2.21
CA LEU A 58 5.22 -21.80 -2.51
C LEU A 58 6.46 -22.39 -1.85
N LEU A 59 7.41 -22.87 -2.67
CA LEU A 59 8.75 -23.26 -2.24
C LEU A 59 9.71 -22.17 -2.71
N ASP A 60 10.26 -21.42 -1.75
CA ASP A 60 11.26 -20.40 -2.02
C ASP A 60 12.68 -20.97 -1.84
N VAL A 61 13.70 -20.25 -2.31
CA VAL A 61 15.10 -20.67 -2.24
C VAL A 61 16.02 -19.55 -1.75
N THR A 62 17.15 -19.91 -1.15
CA THR A 62 18.17 -18.92 -0.77
C THR A 62 18.88 -18.39 -2.03
N PRO A 63 19.03 -17.07 -2.23
CA PRO A 63 19.69 -16.54 -3.43
C PRO A 63 21.22 -16.67 -3.37
N LEU A 64 21.78 -16.84 -2.17
CA LEU A 64 23.23 -16.85 -1.93
C LEU A 64 23.66 -18.11 -1.18
N SER A 65 24.88 -18.55 -1.47
CA SER A 65 25.55 -19.61 -0.72
C SER A 65 26.00 -19.06 0.64
N LEU A 66 25.59 -19.73 1.71
CA LEU A 66 25.94 -19.37 3.08
C LEU A 66 26.95 -20.38 3.63
N GLY A 67 27.91 -19.88 4.38
CA GLY A 67 29.01 -20.68 4.89
C GLY A 67 29.83 -19.92 5.91
N LEU A 68 30.88 -20.56 6.40
CA LEU A 68 31.86 -19.94 7.28
C LEU A 68 33.25 -19.95 6.65
N GLU A 69 34.02 -18.92 6.96
CA GLU A 69 35.44 -18.88 6.65
C GLU A 69 36.20 -19.77 7.65
N THR A 70 36.98 -20.71 7.13
CA THR A 70 37.82 -21.62 7.92
C THR A 70 39.27 -21.14 7.91
N ALA A 71 40.08 -21.66 8.85
CA ALA A 71 41.49 -21.31 8.92
C ALA A 71 42.19 -21.59 7.57
N GLY A 72 42.88 -20.57 7.04
CA GLY A 72 43.43 -20.59 5.68
C GLY A 72 42.67 -19.75 4.66
N GLY A 73 41.63 -19.00 5.08
CA GLY A 73 40.88 -18.08 4.21
C GLY A 73 39.94 -18.78 3.24
N VAL A 74 39.60 -20.05 3.50
CA VAL A 74 38.74 -20.85 2.64
C VAL A 74 37.31 -20.80 3.17
N MET A 75 36.39 -20.29 2.34
CA MET A 75 34.96 -20.29 2.64
C MET A 75 34.40 -21.71 2.45
N THR A 76 33.99 -22.33 3.56
CA THR A 76 33.27 -23.61 3.53
C THR A 76 31.78 -23.32 3.42
N VAL A 77 31.18 -23.68 2.28
CA VAL A 77 29.74 -23.49 2.02
C VAL A 77 28.94 -24.59 2.72
N LEU A 78 28.00 -24.20 3.59
CA LEU A 78 27.12 -25.12 4.32
C LEU A 78 25.74 -25.21 3.67
N ILE A 79 25.21 -24.07 3.21
CA ILE A 79 23.94 -23.99 2.49
C ILE A 79 24.25 -23.40 1.11
N PRO A 80 24.26 -24.21 0.04
CA PRO A 80 24.46 -23.70 -1.31
C PRO A 80 23.34 -22.74 -1.73
N ARG A 81 23.64 -21.81 -2.65
CA ARG A 81 22.59 -21.01 -3.32
C ARG A 81 21.56 -21.91 -3.99
N ASN A 82 20.34 -21.41 -4.13
CA ASN A 82 19.17 -22.11 -4.65
C ASN A 82 18.72 -23.31 -3.80
N THR A 83 19.13 -23.38 -2.53
CA THR A 83 18.58 -24.38 -1.59
C THR A 83 17.19 -23.94 -1.15
N THR A 84 16.21 -24.85 -1.20
CA THR A 84 14.84 -24.61 -0.75
C THR A 84 14.79 -24.21 0.73
N ILE A 85 14.03 -23.16 1.05
CA ILE A 85 13.76 -22.71 2.42
C ILE A 85 12.34 -23.09 2.85
N PRO A 86 12.09 -23.29 4.16
CA PRO A 86 13.04 -23.27 5.27
C PRO A 86 14.03 -24.45 5.23
N THR A 87 15.28 -24.23 5.63
CA THR A 87 16.33 -25.29 5.66
C THR A 87 17.26 -25.14 6.84
N LYS A 88 17.69 -26.28 7.37
CA LYS A 88 18.65 -26.40 8.47
C LYS A 88 19.80 -27.31 8.08
N LYS A 89 21.03 -26.83 8.24
CA LYS A 89 22.26 -27.60 8.01
C LYS A 89 23.18 -27.55 9.22
N GLU A 90 23.67 -28.71 9.63
CA GLU A 90 24.59 -28.86 10.75
C GLU A 90 25.88 -29.51 10.26
N GLN A 91 27.02 -28.97 10.68
CA GLN A 91 28.33 -29.54 10.38
C GLN A 91 29.24 -29.44 11.60
N VAL A 92 30.01 -30.49 11.83
CA VAL A 92 30.98 -30.56 12.93
C VAL A 92 32.32 -30.02 12.45
N PHE A 93 32.87 -29.09 13.22
CA PHE A 93 34.18 -28.48 13.04
C PHE A 93 35.08 -28.77 14.24
N SER A 94 36.39 -28.77 14.01
CA SER A 94 37.41 -28.81 15.04
C SER A 94 38.20 -27.50 15.05
N THR A 95 38.69 -27.08 16.21
CA THR A 95 39.52 -25.89 16.34
C THR A 95 40.89 -26.09 15.67
N TYR A 96 41.37 -25.07 14.95
CA TYR A 96 42.67 -25.11 14.25
C TYR A 96 43.87 -24.83 15.18
N SER A 97 43.68 -24.08 16.26
CA SER A 97 44.72 -23.79 17.26
C SER A 97 44.20 -24.09 18.66
N ASP A 98 44.81 -25.07 19.32
CA ASP A 98 44.51 -25.48 20.69
C ASP A 98 45.06 -24.45 21.68
N ASN A 99 44.19 -23.60 22.22
CA ASN A 99 44.44 -22.90 23.47
C ASN A 99 43.27 -23.09 24.46
N GLN A 100 42.54 -24.20 24.30
CA GLN A 100 41.51 -24.64 25.24
C GLN A 100 42.12 -25.72 26.15
N PRO A 101 42.18 -25.52 27.47
CA PRO A 101 42.66 -26.52 28.41
C PRO A 101 41.61 -27.64 28.57
N ALA A 102 41.44 -28.48 27.55
CA ALA A 102 40.56 -29.65 27.58
C ALA A 102 41.39 -30.95 27.71
N PRO A 103 41.18 -31.77 28.75
CA PRO A 103 41.90 -33.01 28.95
C PRO A 103 41.39 -34.07 27.97
N ARG A 104 42.21 -34.42 26.97
CA ARG A 104 42.06 -35.54 26.03
C ARG A 104 40.80 -35.51 25.15
N GLY A 105 40.81 -34.65 24.14
CA GLY A 105 39.94 -34.72 22.96
C GLY A 105 39.96 -33.41 22.20
N VAL A 106 40.14 -33.44 20.88
CA VAL A 106 40.01 -32.24 20.04
C VAL A 106 38.56 -31.73 20.18
N PRO A 107 38.31 -30.48 20.63
CA PRO A 107 36.96 -29.95 20.80
C PRO A 107 36.14 -30.11 19.51
N GLN A 108 34.93 -30.65 19.63
CA GLN A 108 34.02 -30.86 18.49
C GLN A 108 32.88 -29.83 18.55
N ILE A 109 33.02 -28.77 17.76
CA ILE A 109 32.02 -27.70 17.66
C ILE A 109 31.05 -28.02 16.54
N THR A 110 29.78 -28.25 16.86
CA THR A 110 28.71 -28.41 15.89
C THR A 110 28.15 -27.04 15.58
N VAL A 111 28.30 -26.60 14.34
CA VAL A 111 27.72 -25.34 13.87
C VAL A 111 26.47 -25.65 13.06
N CYS A 112 25.39 -24.97 13.38
CA CYS A 112 24.09 -25.07 12.75
C CYS A 112 23.73 -23.75 12.07
N PHE A 113 23.38 -23.84 10.79
CA PHE A 113 22.82 -22.75 10.00
C PHE A 113 21.35 -23.08 9.73
N ASP A 114 20.47 -22.21 10.18
CA ASP A 114 19.02 -22.35 10.05
C ASP A 114 18.46 -21.13 9.32
N ILE A 115 17.73 -21.36 8.23
CA ILE A 115 17.09 -20.30 7.45
C ILE A 115 15.59 -20.53 7.53
N ASP A 116 14.91 -19.52 8.06
CA ASP A 116 13.45 -19.55 8.19
C ASP A 116 12.73 -19.27 6.86
N ALA A 117 11.40 -19.35 6.87
CA ALA A 117 10.57 -19.10 5.70
C ALA A 117 10.65 -17.65 5.17
N ASN A 118 11.18 -16.71 5.97
CA ASN A 118 11.38 -15.31 5.56
C ASN A 118 12.80 -15.07 5.00
N GLY A 119 13.63 -16.12 4.90
CA GLY A 119 15.02 -16.01 4.46
C GLY A 119 15.98 -15.43 5.51
N ILE A 120 15.58 -15.37 6.79
CA ILE A 120 16.43 -14.89 7.87
C ILE A 120 17.33 -16.03 8.36
N LEU A 121 18.65 -15.79 8.33
CA LEU A 121 19.67 -16.72 8.80
C LEU A 121 19.83 -16.65 10.33
N ASN A 122 19.73 -17.80 10.99
CA ASN A 122 20.07 -18.03 12.38
C ASN A 122 21.29 -18.96 12.46
N VAL A 123 22.31 -18.58 13.22
CA VAL A 123 23.51 -19.41 13.42
C VAL A 123 23.59 -19.83 14.89
N SER A 124 23.88 -21.11 15.13
CA SER A 124 24.20 -21.60 16.47
C SER A 124 25.42 -22.49 16.44
N ALA A 125 26.19 -22.46 17.53
CA ALA A 125 27.33 -23.33 17.75
C ALA A 125 27.16 -24.06 19.07
N GLU A 126 27.39 -25.37 19.07
CA GLU A 126 27.32 -26.25 20.24
C GLU A 126 28.62 -27.05 20.35
N ASP A 127 29.31 -26.92 21.48
CA ASP A 127 30.43 -27.80 21.79
C ASP A 127 29.90 -29.13 22.34
N LYS A 128 30.15 -30.23 21.61
CA LYS A 128 29.69 -31.57 21.98
C LYS A 128 30.39 -32.12 23.23
N THR A 129 31.56 -31.62 23.57
CA THR A 129 32.34 -32.12 24.72
C THR A 129 31.82 -31.52 26.03
N THR A 130 31.43 -30.25 26.02
CA THR A 130 30.94 -29.52 27.20
C THR A 130 29.42 -29.39 27.26
N GLY A 131 28.72 -29.60 26.14
CA GLY A 131 27.29 -29.34 25.99
C GLY A 131 26.93 -27.85 25.94
N GLN A 132 27.93 -26.96 25.93
CA GLN A 132 27.72 -25.52 25.91
C GLN A 132 27.23 -25.07 24.53
N LYS A 133 26.09 -24.36 24.49
CA LYS A 133 25.51 -23.81 23.27
C LYS A 133 25.63 -22.29 23.28
N ASN A 134 26.21 -21.73 22.23
CA ASN A 134 26.19 -20.32 21.93
C ASN A 134 25.35 -20.11 20.67
N LYS A 135 24.18 -19.51 20.83
CA LYS A 135 23.35 -19.09 19.69
C LYS A 135 23.74 -17.65 19.34
N ILE A 136 24.28 -17.47 18.14
CA ILE A 136 24.59 -16.15 17.60
C ILE A 136 23.56 -15.91 16.48
N THR A 137 22.50 -15.19 16.81
CA THR A 137 21.67 -14.63 15.73
C THR A 137 22.51 -13.56 15.06
N ILE A 138 22.98 -13.82 13.84
CA ILE A 138 23.65 -12.80 13.02
C ILE A 138 22.56 -11.83 12.56
N THR A 139 22.22 -10.88 13.42
CA THR A 139 21.45 -9.72 13.02
C THR A 139 22.40 -8.87 12.18
N ASN A 140 22.02 -8.61 10.92
CA ASN A 140 22.76 -7.70 10.07
C ASN A 140 22.55 -6.26 10.59
N ASP A 141 23.23 -5.90 11.67
CA ASP A 141 23.04 -4.60 12.35
C ASP A 141 23.61 -3.44 11.54
N LYS A 142 24.51 -3.71 10.58
CA LYS A 142 25.04 -2.70 9.66
C LYS A 142 23.99 -2.35 8.61
N GLY A 143 23.25 -1.28 8.88
CA GLY A 143 22.24 -0.72 7.97
C GLY A 143 20.80 -1.07 8.33
N ARG A 144 20.57 -1.76 9.46
CA ARG A 144 19.23 -1.92 10.04
C ARG A 144 19.00 -0.84 11.08
N LEU A 145 17.78 -0.33 11.11
CA LEU A 145 17.34 0.63 12.12
C LEU A 145 17.39 -0.01 13.50
N SER A 146 17.83 0.75 14.50
CA SER A 146 17.72 0.32 15.90
C SER A 146 16.23 0.21 16.28
N LYS A 147 15.94 -0.47 17.40
CA LYS A 147 14.54 -0.54 17.88
C LYS A 147 14.01 0.85 18.20
N GLU A 148 14.87 1.70 18.75
CA GLU A 148 14.57 3.09 19.09
C GLU A 148 14.28 3.92 17.83
N ASP A 149 15.06 3.73 16.75
CA ASP A 149 14.80 4.40 15.47
C ASP A 149 13.47 3.93 14.85
N ILE A 150 13.17 2.63 14.92
CA ILE A 150 11.91 2.07 14.43
C ILE A 150 10.73 2.68 15.22
N GLU A 151 10.82 2.72 16.54
CA GLU A 151 9.78 3.32 17.39
C GLU A 151 9.58 4.80 17.07
N LYS A 152 10.66 5.56 16.88
CA LYS A 152 10.58 6.96 16.48
C LYS A 152 9.91 7.12 15.11
N MET A 153 10.27 6.31 14.12
CA MET A 153 9.64 6.34 12.79
C MET A 153 8.15 6.00 12.86
N VAL A 154 7.75 5.04 13.71
CA VAL A 154 6.34 4.70 13.91
C VAL A 154 5.58 5.87 14.54
N GLN A 155 6.16 6.54 15.53
CA GLN A 155 5.55 7.73 16.14
C GLN A 155 5.42 8.89 15.14
N GLU A 156 6.45 9.15 14.34
CA GLU A 156 6.42 10.17 13.28
C GLU A 156 5.38 9.82 12.22
N ALA A 157 5.28 8.55 11.80
CA ALA A 157 4.27 8.10 10.85
C ALA A 157 2.84 8.27 11.39
N GLU A 158 2.58 7.95 12.67
CA GLU A 158 1.25 8.15 13.27
C GLU A 158 0.92 9.64 13.41
N LYS A 159 1.92 10.48 13.73
CA LYS A 159 1.76 11.93 13.74
C LYS A 159 1.36 12.45 12.36
N TYR A 160 2.09 12.07 11.31
CA TYR A 160 1.78 12.50 9.93
C TYR A 160 0.43 11.99 9.45
N LYS A 161 0.05 10.76 9.83
CA LYS A 161 -1.29 10.24 9.57
C LYS A 161 -2.37 11.12 10.21
N SER A 162 -2.19 11.54 11.47
CA SER A 162 -3.14 12.44 12.14
C SER A 162 -3.22 13.81 11.45
N GLU A 163 -2.08 14.39 11.06
CA GLU A 163 -2.03 15.65 10.31
C GLU A 163 -2.74 15.51 8.95
N ASP A 164 -2.51 14.41 8.23
CA ASP A 164 -3.17 14.12 6.95
C ASP A 164 -4.69 13.93 7.10
N GLU A 165 -5.15 13.29 8.19
CA GLU A 165 -6.58 13.14 8.51
C GLU A 165 -7.25 14.49 8.82
N GLU A 166 -6.60 15.37 9.57
CA GLU A 166 -7.08 16.74 9.83
C GLU A 166 -7.14 17.57 8.56
N HIS A 167 -6.09 17.51 7.73
CA HIS A 167 -6.07 18.16 6.42
C HIS A 167 -7.17 17.64 5.50
N LYS A 168 -7.41 16.33 5.49
CA LYS A 168 -8.53 15.73 4.75
C LYS A 168 -9.87 16.27 5.24
N LYS A 169 -10.12 16.29 6.55
CA LYS A 169 -11.37 16.85 7.12
C LYS A 169 -11.57 18.30 6.70
N LYS A 170 -10.52 19.12 6.76
CA LYS A 170 -10.54 20.52 6.32
C LYS A 170 -10.94 20.67 4.85
N VAL A 171 -10.35 19.87 3.96
CA VAL A 171 -10.68 19.88 2.53
C VAL A 171 -12.12 19.41 2.28
N GLU A 172 -12.58 18.37 2.98
CA GLU A 172 -13.96 17.88 2.89
C GLU A 172 -14.99 18.92 3.34
N SER A 173 -14.78 19.58 4.49
CA SER A 173 -15.68 20.63 5.00
C SER A 173 -15.71 21.85 4.05
N LYS A 174 -14.54 22.25 3.52
CA LYS A 174 -14.45 23.33 2.52
C LYS A 174 -15.22 22.98 1.25
N ASN A 175 -14.97 21.80 0.68
CA ASN A 175 -15.67 21.34 -0.53
C ASN A 175 -17.17 21.22 -0.30
N SER A 176 -17.60 20.83 0.90
CA SER A 176 -19.03 20.77 1.26
C SER A 176 -19.69 22.15 1.26
N LEU A 177 -19.06 23.14 1.88
CA LEU A 177 -19.54 24.52 1.86
C LEU A 177 -19.55 25.11 0.44
N GLU A 178 -18.48 24.89 -0.32
CA GLU A 178 -18.36 25.36 -1.70
C GLU A 178 -19.43 24.75 -2.60
N ASN A 179 -19.58 23.42 -2.56
CA ASN A 179 -20.61 22.71 -3.32
C ASN A 179 -22.01 23.16 -2.93
N TYR A 180 -22.30 23.33 -1.64
CA TYR A 180 -23.61 23.80 -1.19
C TYR A 180 -23.90 25.22 -1.68
N ALA A 181 -22.94 26.15 -1.53
CA ALA A 181 -23.08 27.53 -1.98
C ALA A 181 -23.33 27.62 -3.48
N TYR A 182 -22.57 26.88 -4.31
CA TYR A 182 -22.76 26.88 -5.76
C TYR A 182 -24.06 26.18 -6.19
N ASN A 183 -24.41 25.03 -5.60
CA ASN A 183 -25.67 24.35 -5.88
C ASN A 183 -26.87 25.22 -5.53
N MET A 184 -26.81 25.91 -4.39
CA MET A 184 -27.87 26.82 -3.98
C MET A 184 -27.97 28.03 -4.91
N ARG A 185 -26.83 28.59 -5.31
CA ARG A 185 -26.77 29.71 -6.26
C ARG A 185 -27.44 29.35 -7.59
N ASN A 186 -27.18 28.15 -8.09
CA ASN A 186 -27.77 27.66 -9.33
C ASN A 186 -29.28 27.43 -9.17
N THR A 187 -29.70 26.87 -8.02
CA THR A 187 -31.11 26.63 -7.70
C THR A 187 -31.94 27.92 -7.68
N ILE A 188 -31.38 29.00 -7.14
CA ILE A 188 -32.08 30.30 -7.01
C ILE A 188 -32.06 31.10 -8.32
N LYS A 189 -31.06 30.86 -9.17
CA LYS A 189 -30.99 31.42 -10.52
C LYS A 189 -31.91 30.72 -11.52
N ASP A 190 -32.42 29.53 -11.20
CA ASP A 190 -33.40 28.84 -12.03
C ASP A 190 -34.73 29.61 -12.03
N GLU A 191 -35.27 29.90 -13.22
CA GLU A 191 -36.48 30.71 -13.39
C GLU A 191 -37.73 30.08 -12.74
N LYS A 192 -37.82 28.75 -12.66
CA LYS A 192 -38.97 28.03 -12.07
C LYS A 192 -38.99 28.15 -10.55
N ILE A 193 -37.83 28.31 -9.93
CA ILE A 193 -37.70 28.47 -8.48
C ILE A 193 -37.68 29.95 -8.12
N SER A 194 -36.99 30.79 -8.89
CA SER A 194 -36.95 32.24 -8.69
C SER A 194 -38.34 32.89 -8.73
N SER A 195 -39.31 32.33 -9.46
CA SER A 195 -40.67 32.85 -9.55
C SER A 195 -41.56 32.46 -8.36
N LYS A 196 -41.16 31.45 -7.57
CA LYS A 196 -41.91 30.95 -6.40
C LYS A 196 -41.43 31.56 -5.07
N LEU A 197 -40.32 32.29 -5.10
CA LEU A 197 -39.75 32.94 -3.92
C LEU A 197 -40.18 34.41 -3.86
N ALA A 198 -40.49 34.89 -2.65
CA ALA A 198 -40.68 36.32 -2.44
C ALA A 198 -39.38 37.08 -2.74
N ALA A 199 -39.47 38.27 -3.34
CA ALA A 199 -38.30 39.06 -3.73
C ALA A 199 -37.35 39.35 -2.54
N ASP A 200 -37.91 39.57 -1.35
CA ASP A 200 -37.15 39.81 -0.12
C ASP A 200 -36.40 38.55 0.35
N ASP A 201 -37.02 37.37 0.23
CA ASP A 201 -36.40 36.10 0.63
C ASP A 201 -35.35 35.65 -0.39
N LYS A 202 -35.60 35.88 -1.69
CA LYS A 202 -34.62 35.67 -2.76
C LYS A 202 -33.35 36.49 -2.51
N LYS A 203 -33.50 37.79 -2.23
CA LYS A 203 -32.38 38.68 -1.99
C LYS A 203 -31.56 38.26 -0.76
N LYS A 204 -32.23 37.85 0.33
CA LYS A 204 -31.54 37.36 1.53
C LYS A 204 -30.67 36.13 1.25
N ILE A 205 -31.15 35.19 0.43
CA ILE A 205 -30.33 34.01 0.11
C ILE A 205 -29.20 34.38 -0.84
N GLU A 206 -29.43 35.23 -1.84
CA GLU A 206 -28.37 35.71 -2.74
C GLU A 206 -27.26 36.41 -1.94
N ASP A 207 -27.61 37.32 -1.04
CA ASP A 207 -26.65 38.01 -0.17
C ASP A 207 -25.90 37.01 0.74
N ALA A 208 -26.58 36.00 1.30
CA ALA A 208 -25.96 34.97 2.15
C ALA A 208 -24.97 34.08 1.37
N ILE A 209 -25.32 33.67 0.15
CA ILE A 209 -24.45 32.87 -0.72
C ILE A 209 -23.23 33.67 -1.16
N ASP A 210 -23.43 34.90 -1.63
CA ASP A 210 -22.32 35.73 -2.10
C ASP A 210 -21.37 36.07 -0.94
N ASN A 211 -21.89 36.28 0.28
CA ASN A 211 -21.07 36.41 1.49
C ASN A 211 -20.30 35.12 1.83
N ALA A 212 -20.92 33.95 1.70
CA ALA A 212 -20.26 32.67 1.95
C ALA A 212 -19.15 32.39 0.92
N ILE A 213 -19.37 32.70 -0.36
CA ILE A 213 -18.37 32.57 -1.43
C ILE A 213 -17.20 33.55 -1.20
N GLN A 214 -17.48 34.82 -0.89
CA GLN A 214 -16.42 35.79 -0.57
C GLN A 214 -15.60 35.39 0.66
N TRP A 215 -16.27 34.83 1.67
CA TRP A 215 -15.60 34.31 2.86
C TRP A 215 -14.73 33.09 2.52
N LEU A 216 -15.22 32.16 1.71
CA LEU A 216 -14.45 31.00 1.20
C LEU A 216 -13.19 31.46 0.45
N ASP A 217 -13.32 32.44 -0.45
CA ASP A 217 -12.20 32.97 -1.25
C ASP A 217 -11.14 33.65 -0.37
N SER A 218 -11.58 34.33 0.69
CA SER A 218 -10.68 35.05 1.61
C SER A 218 -10.06 34.13 2.67
N ASN A 219 -10.73 33.02 3.02
CA ASN A 219 -10.36 32.15 4.14
C ASN A 219 -10.10 30.70 3.68
N GLN A 220 -9.32 30.54 2.61
CA GLN A 220 -8.94 29.23 2.05
C GLN A 220 -8.16 28.34 3.04
N LEU A 221 -7.57 28.94 4.08
CA LEU A 221 -6.77 28.27 5.12
C LEU A 221 -7.48 28.19 6.47
N ALA A 222 -8.78 28.48 6.54
CA ALA A 222 -9.58 28.34 7.76
C ALA A 222 -9.60 26.90 8.29
N GLU A 223 -9.89 26.73 9.57
CA GLU A 223 -10.00 25.39 10.17
C GLU A 223 -11.30 24.68 9.76
N ALA A 224 -11.30 23.35 9.86
CA ALA A 224 -12.46 22.53 9.47
C ALA A 224 -13.75 22.99 10.17
N ASP A 225 -13.66 23.35 11.45
CA ASP A 225 -14.78 23.81 12.26
C ASP A 225 -15.31 25.18 11.79
N GLU A 226 -14.44 26.07 11.29
CA GLU A 226 -14.86 27.37 10.74
C GLU A 226 -15.65 27.20 9.43
N PHE A 227 -15.23 26.27 8.57
CA PHE A 227 -15.99 25.90 7.37
C PHE A 227 -17.34 25.28 7.73
N GLU A 228 -17.39 24.39 8.73
CA GLU A 228 -18.63 23.78 9.22
C GLU A 228 -19.60 24.82 9.79
N ASP A 229 -19.11 25.78 10.58
CA ASP A 229 -19.93 26.83 11.17
C ASP A 229 -20.50 27.78 10.10
N LYS A 230 -19.71 28.12 9.09
CA LYS A 230 -20.19 28.89 7.93
C LYS A 230 -21.21 28.14 7.08
N MET A 231 -21.05 26.83 6.95
CA MET A 231 -22.05 25.97 6.32
C MET A 231 -23.36 25.98 7.10
N LYS A 232 -23.34 25.80 8.43
CA LYS A 232 -24.54 25.87 9.27
C LYS A 232 -25.21 27.24 9.22
N GLU A 233 -24.43 28.33 9.15
CA GLU A 233 -24.95 29.69 8.98
C GLU A 233 -25.72 29.83 7.65
N LEU A 234 -25.14 29.32 6.56
CA LEU A 234 -25.77 29.35 5.24
C LEU A 234 -27.02 28.46 5.19
N GLU A 235 -26.98 27.26 5.75
CA GLU A 235 -28.13 26.34 5.86
C GLU A 235 -29.26 26.92 6.71
N SER A 236 -28.94 27.58 7.83
CA SER A 236 -29.91 28.24 8.71
C SER A 236 -30.74 29.29 7.97
N ILE A 237 -30.15 29.96 6.97
CA ILE A 237 -30.84 30.95 6.15
C ILE A 237 -31.58 30.28 4.98
N CYS A 238 -30.95 29.31 4.31
CA CYS A 238 -31.52 28.67 3.13
C CYS A 238 -32.67 27.71 3.46
N ASN A 239 -32.54 26.89 4.51
CA ASN A 239 -33.48 25.82 4.84
C ASN A 239 -34.90 26.32 5.15
N PRO A 240 -35.12 27.37 5.97
CA PRO A 240 -36.47 27.89 6.24
C PRO A 240 -37.15 28.44 4.98
N ILE A 241 -36.39 29.01 4.06
CA ILE A 241 -36.92 29.62 2.83
C ILE A 241 -37.28 28.53 1.81
N ILE A 242 -36.43 27.50 1.68
CA ILE A 242 -36.71 26.32 0.85
C ILE A 242 -37.88 25.52 1.43
N ALA A 243 -37.96 25.36 2.76
CA ALA A 243 -39.09 24.69 3.40
C ALA A 243 -40.41 25.41 3.11
N LYS A 244 -40.43 26.75 3.16
CA LYS A 244 -41.60 27.55 2.73
C LYS A 244 -41.94 27.35 1.26
N MET A 245 -40.96 27.19 0.38
CA MET A 245 -41.19 26.87 -1.03
C MET A 245 -41.85 25.50 -1.21
N TYR A 246 -41.41 24.48 -0.46
CA TYR A 246 -42.01 23.14 -0.49
C TYR A 246 -43.38 23.08 0.22
N GLN A 247 -43.61 23.87 1.28
CA GLN A 247 -44.89 23.94 1.99
C GLN A 247 -45.93 24.84 1.29
N GLY A 248 -45.49 25.83 0.50
CA GLY A 248 -46.36 26.63 -0.37
C GLY A 248 -46.76 25.91 -1.66
N ALA A 249 -46.09 24.81 -2.00
CA ALA A 249 -46.54 23.85 -2.98
C ALA A 249 -47.49 22.84 -2.30
N GLY A 250 -48.77 23.19 -2.23
CA GLY A 250 -49.82 22.21 -1.94
C GLY A 250 -49.77 21.02 -2.91
N PRO A 251 -50.39 19.89 -2.54
CA PRO A 251 -50.25 18.62 -3.25
C PRO A 251 -50.95 18.66 -4.61
N ASP A 252 -50.21 19.00 -5.66
CA ASP A 252 -50.58 18.74 -7.05
C ASP A 252 -49.66 17.65 -7.62
N MET A 253 -49.65 16.51 -6.93
CA MET A 253 -49.07 15.23 -7.36
C MET A 253 -50.04 14.12 -6.93
N GLY A 254 -51.33 14.30 -7.24
CA GLY A 254 -52.38 13.32 -7.06
C GLY A 254 -53.19 13.19 -8.35
N GLY A 255 -52.87 12.21 -9.18
CA GLY A 255 -53.65 11.90 -10.39
C GLY A 255 -52.84 11.28 -11.52
N GLY A 256 -52.36 10.06 -11.31
CA GLY A 256 -51.67 9.26 -12.33
C GLY A 256 -51.42 7.84 -11.84
N MET A 257 -52.45 7.25 -11.23
CA MET A 257 -52.48 5.86 -10.82
C MET A 257 -53.07 5.09 -12.01
N ASP A 258 -52.20 4.71 -12.95
CA ASP A 258 -52.47 3.58 -13.83
C ASP A 258 -51.73 2.38 -13.22
N ASP A 259 -52.53 1.54 -12.56
CA ASP A 259 -52.21 0.20 -12.13
C ASP A 259 -51.69 -0.63 -13.31
N ASP A 260 -50.41 -0.98 -13.32
CA ASP A 260 -49.97 -2.30 -13.76
C ASP A 260 -48.58 -2.63 -13.24
N ALA A 261 -48.53 -3.54 -12.27
CA ALA A 261 -47.33 -4.16 -11.74
C ALA A 261 -47.64 -5.65 -11.47
N PRO A 262 -46.65 -6.57 -11.39
CA PRO A 262 -45.37 -6.69 -12.09
C PRO A 262 -45.16 -8.16 -12.59
N PRO A 263 -43.94 -8.65 -12.92
CA PRO A 263 -43.06 -9.09 -11.84
C PRO A 263 -41.55 -8.84 -12.03
N ALA A 264 -40.90 -8.55 -10.90
CA ALA A 264 -39.60 -8.99 -10.40
C ALA A 264 -38.45 -9.37 -11.37
N GLY A 265 -37.27 -8.78 -11.13
CA GLY A 265 -36.01 -9.42 -11.51
C GLY A 265 -34.75 -8.57 -11.35
N SER A 266 -34.02 -8.80 -10.25
CA SER A 266 -32.55 -8.78 -10.13
C SER A 266 -31.80 -7.44 -10.20
N GLY A 267 -30.94 -7.23 -9.20
CA GLY A 267 -30.13 -6.03 -9.03
C GLY A 267 -28.90 -5.93 -9.95
N GLY A 268 -28.22 -4.78 -9.81
CA GLY A 268 -26.97 -4.50 -10.50
C GLY A 268 -26.41 -3.12 -10.15
N ALA A 269 -25.43 -3.13 -9.23
CA ALA A 269 -24.24 -2.29 -9.16
C ALA A 269 -24.29 -0.84 -9.68
N GLY A 270 -24.23 0.13 -8.76
CA GLY A 270 -23.82 1.50 -9.07
C GLY A 270 -22.35 1.60 -9.52
N PRO A 271 -21.99 2.60 -10.33
CA PRO A 271 -20.64 2.75 -10.86
C PRO A 271 -19.64 3.14 -9.77
N LYS A 272 -18.54 2.38 -9.69
CA LYS A 272 -17.36 2.71 -8.90
C LYS A 272 -16.62 3.86 -9.58
N ILE A 273 -16.37 4.92 -8.83
CA ILE A 273 -15.50 6.01 -9.23
C ILE A 273 -14.07 5.53 -8.91
N GLU A 274 -13.29 5.26 -9.94
CA GLU A 274 -11.85 4.99 -9.81
C GLU A 274 -11.14 6.33 -9.64
N GLU A 275 -10.56 6.52 -8.46
CA GLU A 275 -9.71 7.65 -8.13
C GLU A 275 -8.33 7.40 -8.74
N GLU A 276 -8.08 7.97 -9.92
CA GLU A 276 -6.73 8.00 -10.52
C GLU A 276 -5.84 8.94 -9.70
N THR A 277 -5.08 8.35 -8.78
CA THR A 277 -3.95 9.02 -8.13
C THR A 277 -2.86 9.27 -9.18
N CYS A 278 -2.90 10.44 -9.82
CA CYS A 278 -1.80 10.94 -10.62
C CYS A 278 -0.72 11.51 -9.69
N CYS A 279 0.18 10.65 -9.19
CA CYS A 279 1.49 11.10 -8.75
C CYS A 279 2.33 11.37 -10.00
N ASN A 280 2.52 12.65 -10.33
CA ASN A 280 3.56 13.08 -11.25
C ASN A 280 4.28 14.32 -10.70
N LEU A 281 5.61 14.18 -10.68
CA LEU A 281 6.71 15.10 -10.36
C LEU A 281 7.12 15.22 -8.89
#